data_AF-A0A814YDS6-F1
#
_entry.id   AF-A0A814YDS6-F1
#
_cell.length_a   1.000
_cell.length_b   1.000
_cell.length_c   1.000
_cell.angle_alpha   90.00
_cell.angle_beta   90.00
_cell.angle_gamma   90.00
#
_symmetry.space_group_name_H-M   'P 1'
#
loop_
_entity.id
_entity.type
_entity.pdbx_description
1 polymer ?
#
loop_
_entity_poly.entity_id
_entity_poly.type
_entity_poly.pdbx_seq_one_letter_code
_entity_poly.pdbx_strand_id
1 'polypeptide(L)'
;MESEKKRKNLDDQTDIRSKLIKLDKPLPATQTVLLPLPTIVHLRRLKGKIVQDCDIYIGRACNMGGWQLKQSKWHNPYSVKQYGRDGAIDRYRKYIESNENNLLNDLHELSGKKLGCWCKPSPCHGDVLRELFKREVQQSSKTSNS
;
A
#
# COMPACT_ATOMS: atom_id res chain seq x y z
N MET A 1 56.33 -67.41 3.58
CA MET A 1 54.89 -67.36 3.90
C MET A 1 54.73 -66.20 4.87
N GLU A 2 54.66 -64.99 4.32
CA GLU A 2 53.39 -64.27 4.09
C GLU A 2 52.69 -64.04 5.44
N SER A 3 52.36 -62.86 5.90
CA SER A 3 52.38 -61.52 5.30
C SER A 3 51.92 -60.55 6.39
N GLU A 4 52.36 -59.32 6.24
CA GLU A 4 52.01 -58.11 6.99
C GLU A 4 50.50 -57.90 7.20
N LYS A 5 50.12 -57.28 8.32
CA LYS A 5 49.35 -56.02 8.40
C LYS A 5 48.77 -55.84 9.80
N LYS A 6 48.54 -54.65 10.34
CA LYS A 6 49.05 -53.29 10.18
C LYS A 6 48.34 -52.53 11.31
N ARG A 7 49.10 -51.73 12.06
CA ARG A 7 48.57 -50.83 13.10
C ARG A 7 47.45 -49.96 12.54
N LYS A 8 46.49 -49.57 13.39
CA LYS A 8 46.05 -48.17 13.51
C LYS A 8 45.28 -47.97 14.83
N ASN A 9 45.90 -47.12 15.64
CA ASN A 9 45.30 -46.35 16.73
C ASN A 9 44.46 -45.21 16.11
N LEU A 10 43.85 -44.42 17.00
CA LEU A 10 43.35 -43.05 16.83
C LEU A 10 41.83 -42.89 16.82
N ASP A 11 41.30 -42.70 18.03
CA ASP A 11 40.51 -41.53 18.45
C ASP A 11 39.95 -40.66 17.32
N ASP A 12 38.63 -40.61 17.21
CA ASP A 12 37.94 -39.52 16.54
C ASP A 12 36.56 -39.29 17.18
N GLN A 13 36.59 -38.86 18.45
CA GLN A 13 35.47 -38.16 19.07
C GLN A 13 35.44 -36.70 18.60
N THR A 14 35.26 -36.49 17.31
CA THR A 14 34.97 -35.21 16.68
C THR A 14 34.34 -35.60 15.35
N ASP A 15 33.05 -35.44 15.10
CA ASP A 15 32.56 -34.16 14.59
C ASP A 15 31.10 -34.34 14.11
N ILE A 16 30.15 -34.51 15.05
CA ILE A 16 28.70 -34.56 14.71
C ILE A 16 27.99 -33.24 15.04
N ARG A 17 28.71 -32.25 15.60
CA ARG A 17 28.18 -30.91 15.93
C ARG A 17 28.40 -29.86 14.84
N SER A 18 29.18 -30.16 13.79
CA SER A 18 29.48 -29.21 12.72
C SER A 18 28.52 -29.24 11.51
N LYS A 19 27.64 -30.24 11.41
CA LYS A 19 26.73 -30.41 10.25
C LYS A 19 25.34 -29.79 10.39
N LEU A 20 25.08 -29.03 11.46
CA LEU A 20 23.76 -28.46 11.75
C LEU A 20 23.72 -26.92 11.85
N ILE A 21 24.77 -26.22 11.42
CA ILE A 21 24.82 -24.75 11.50
C ILE A 21 25.46 -24.15 10.24
N LYS A 22 24.88 -24.33 9.03
CA LYS A 22 25.11 -23.45 7.84
C LYS A 22 23.97 -23.52 6.82
N LEU A 23 22.72 -23.37 7.26
CA LEU A 23 21.63 -22.95 6.36
C LEU A 23 20.93 -21.68 6.84
N ASP A 24 21.62 -20.87 7.64
CA ASP A 24 21.28 -19.46 7.81
C ASP A 24 22.02 -18.68 6.72
N LYS A 25 21.57 -18.82 5.47
CA LYS A 25 21.77 -17.71 4.54
C LYS A 25 20.94 -16.58 5.13
N PRO A 26 21.52 -15.41 5.49
CA PRO A 26 20.70 -14.26 5.78
C PRO A 26 19.80 -14.07 4.57
N LEU A 27 18.48 -14.12 4.81
CA LEU A 27 17.52 -13.64 3.83
C LEU A 27 18.02 -12.26 3.41
N PRO A 28 18.19 -11.97 2.10
CA PRO A 28 18.76 -10.70 1.67
C PRO A 28 17.93 -9.60 2.34
N ALA A 29 18.64 -8.67 2.97
CA ALA A 29 18.08 -7.52 3.67
C ALA A 29 16.89 -6.99 2.87
N THR A 30 15.73 -7.06 3.51
CA THR A 30 14.42 -6.64 3.03
C THR A 30 14.52 -5.55 1.97
N GLN A 31 14.36 -5.96 0.72
CA GLN A 31 14.28 -5.03 -0.38
C GLN A 31 13.13 -4.08 -0.08
N THR A 32 13.44 -2.81 0.17
CA THR A 32 12.46 -1.76 0.44
C THR A 32 11.49 -1.72 -0.73
N VAL A 33 10.33 -2.36 -0.59
CA VAL A 33 9.31 -2.34 -1.63
C VAL A 33 8.77 -0.92 -1.63
N LEU A 34 9.24 -0.10 -2.59
CA LEU A 34 8.70 1.23 -2.85
C LEU A 34 7.25 1.04 -3.31
N LEU A 35 6.32 1.05 -2.37
CA LEU A 35 4.90 0.91 -2.67
C LEU A 35 4.50 2.06 -3.62
N PRO A 36 4.00 1.75 -4.83
CA PRO A 36 3.68 2.78 -5.81
C PRO A 36 2.60 3.72 -5.28
N LEU A 37 2.74 5.01 -5.59
CA LEU A 37 1.77 6.01 -5.17
C LEU A 37 0.46 5.87 -5.97
N PRO A 38 -0.70 6.06 -5.34
CA PRO A 38 -1.95 6.19 -6.07
C PRO A 38 -1.94 7.43 -6.98
N THR A 39 -2.65 7.35 -8.10
CA THR A 39 -2.89 8.46 -9.01
C THR A 39 -4.36 8.85 -8.99
N ILE A 40 -4.68 10.12 -9.21
CA ILE A 40 -6.07 10.59 -9.22
C ILE A 40 -6.47 10.87 -10.67
N VAL A 41 -7.59 10.29 -11.10
CA VAL A 41 -8.12 10.44 -12.46
C VAL A 41 -9.52 11.04 -12.44
N HIS A 42 -9.81 11.90 -13.43
CA HIS A 42 -11.16 12.40 -13.66
C HIS A 42 -11.94 11.34 -14.46
N LEU A 43 -12.97 10.75 -13.87
CA LEU A 43 -13.79 9.75 -14.58
C LEU A 43 -14.54 10.40 -15.74
N ARG A 44 -14.47 9.81 -16.94
CA ARG A 44 -15.11 10.40 -18.13
C ARG A 44 -15.85 9.37 -18.97
N ARG A 45 -16.99 9.82 -19.48
CA ARG A 45 -17.75 9.14 -20.54
C ARG A 45 -18.02 10.07 -21.69
N LEU A 46 -17.98 9.50 -22.90
CA LEU A 46 -18.31 10.19 -24.12
C LEU A 46 -19.20 9.27 -24.96
N LYS A 47 -20.37 9.77 -25.39
CA LYS A 47 -21.33 9.02 -26.22
C LYS A 47 -21.63 7.62 -25.66
N GLY A 48 -21.87 7.53 -24.35
CA GLY A 48 -22.19 6.27 -23.66
C GLY A 48 -20.99 5.36 -23.34
N LYS A 49 -19.78 5.63 -23.86
CA LYS A 49 -18.58 4.83 -23.61
C LYS A 49 -17.69 5.44 -22.53
N ILE A 50 -17.06 4.61 -21.70
CA ILE A 50 -16.05 5.06 -20.73
C ILE A 50 -14.77 5.36 -21.49
N VAL A 51 -14.30 6.61 -21.39
CA VAL A 51 -13.05 7.07 -22.03
C VAL A 51 -11.93 7.30 -21.02
N GLN A 52 -12.26 7.37 -19.73
CA GLN A 52 -11.30 7.37 -18.64
C GLN A 52 -11.91 6.66 -17.44
N ASP A 53 -11.30 5.53 -17.07
CA ASP A 53 -11.72 4.66 -15.97
C ASP A 53 -10.83 4.84 -14.72
N CYS A 54 -11.12 4.07 -13.68
CA CYS A 54 -10.32 4.00 -12.46
C CYS A 54 -10.32 2.57 -11.91
N ASP A 55 -9.35 2.27 -11.05
CA ASP A 55 -9.30 1.00 -10.33
C ASP A 55 -10.17 1.07 -9.06
N ILE A 56 -10.13 2.22 -8.38
CA ILE A 56 -10.93 2.47 -7.16
C ILE A 56 -11.71 3.77 -7.33
N TYR A 57 -13.03 3.68 -7.25
CA TYR A 57 -13.87 4.87 -7.12
C TYR A 57 -13.78 5.41 -5.69
N ILE A 58 -13.56 6.73 -5.54
CA ILE A 58 -13.43 7.37 -4.22
C ILE A 58 -14.52 8.42 -3.96
N GLY A 59 -15.56 8.47 -4.78
CA GLY A 59 -16.63 9.46 -4.67
C GLY A 59 -17.87 8.96 -3.92
N ARG A 60 -18.85 9.86 -3.82
CA ARG A 60 -20.22 9.56 -3.36
C ARG A 60 -20.97 8.75 -4.42
N ALA A 61 -22.07 8.10 -4.05
CA ALA A 61 -22.89 7.36 -5.03
C ALA A 61 -23.24 8.24 -6.25
N CYS A 62 -23.11 7.67 -7.45
CA CYS A 62 -23.38 8.37 -8.71
C CYS A 62 -24.18 7.47 -9.66
N ASN A 63 -25.46 7.82 -9.85
CA ASN A 63 -26.39 7.13 -10.74
C ASN A 63 -26.76 7.97 -11.99
N MET A 64 -26.03 9.06 -12.23
CA MET A 64 -26.29 10.01 -13.32
C MET A 64 -25.24 9.89 -14.44
N GLY A 65 -25.51 10.43 -15.63
CA GLY A 65 -24.58 10.35 -16.77
C GLY A 65 -24.32 8.90 -17.20
N GLY A 66 -25.29 8.03 -16.93
CA GLY A 66 -25.27 6.58 -17.11
C GLY A 66 -24.34 5.82 -16.14
N TRP A 67 -23.68 6.49 -15.20
CA TRP A 67 -22.87 5.80 -14.19
C TRP A 67 -23.78 5.05 -13.23
N GLN A 68 -23.29 3.95 -12.67
CA GLN A 68 -23.95 3.18 -11.61
C GLN A 68 -22.90 2.83 -10.56
N LEU A 69 -22.41 3.88 -9.87
CA LEU A 69 -21.32 3.76 -8.92
C LEU A 69 -21.87 3.85 -7.50
N LYS A 70 -21.60 2.82 -6.69
CA LYS A 70 -21.92 2.83 -5.25
C LYS A 70 -21.05 3.85 -4.52
N GLN A 71 -21.52 4.33 -3.38
CA GLN A 71 -20.71 5.17 -2.49
C GLN A 71 -19.46 4.42 -2.05
N SER A 72 -18.30 5.05 -2.21
CA SER A 72 -17.03 4.51 -1.77
C SER A 72 -16.82 4.72 -0.27
N LYS A 73 -16.13 3.81 0.44
CA LYS A 73 -15.66 4.08 1.81
C LYS A 73 -14.71 5.28 1.89
N TRP A 74 -14.05 5.58 0.77
CA TRP A 74 -13.13 6.72 0.62
C TRP A 74 -13.83 8.03 0.23
N HIS A 75 -15.17 8.10 0.27
CA HIS A 75 -15.88 9.32 -0.07
C HIS A 75 -15.61 10.44 0.94
N ASN A 76 -15.60 11.69 0.47
CA ASN A 76 -15.61 12.83 1.37
C ASN A 76 -17.03 13.02 1.96
N PRO A 77 -17.25 12.94 3.29
CA PRO A 77 -18.56 13.17 3.90
C PRO A 77 -18.93 14.66 3.96
N TYR A 78 -17.95 15.56 3.85
CA TYR A 78 -18.17 17.02 3.82
C TYR A 78 -18.45 17.49 2.39
N SER A 79 -19.48 18.32 2.23
CA SER A 79 -19.88 18.82 0.91
C SER A 79 -19.23 20.17 0.59
N VAL A 80 -18.85 20.37 -0.67
CA VAL A 80 -18.34 21.67 -1.15
C VAL A 80 -19.39 22.77 -1.02
N LYS A 81 -20.68 22.43 -1.17
CA LYS A 81 -21.80 23.37 -1.02
C LYS A 81 -21.83 24.00 0.38
N GLN A 82 -21.53 23.21 1.41
CA GLN A 82 -21.62 23.64 2.81
C GLN A 82 -20.33 24.30 3.30
N TYR A 83 -19.17 23.79 2.87
CA TYR A 83 -17.88 24.15 3.48
C TYR A 83 -16.90 24.84 2.53
N GLY A 84 -17.29 25.09 1.29
CA GLY A 84 -16.35 25.43 0.23
C GLY A 84 -15.44 24.25 -0.13
N ARG A 85 -14.64 24.40 -1.18
CA ARG A 85 -13.75 23.32 -1.64
C ARG A 85 -12.66 23.04 -0.61
N ASP A 86 -11.92 24.06 -0.22
CA ASP A 86 -10.78 23.93 0.67
C ASP A 86 -11.24 23.49 2.07
N GLY A 87 -12.31 24.11 2.59
CA GLY A 87 -12.88 23.71 3.87
C GLY A 87 -13.44 22.28 3.90
N ALA A 88 -13.95 21.75 2.77
CA ALA A 88 -14.35 20.34 2.68
C ALA A 88 -13.14 19.40 2.61
N ILE A 89 -12.04 19.81 1.98
CA ILE A 89 -10.80 19.04 1.89
C ILE A 89 -10.08 18.99 3.24
N ASP A 90 -10.00 20.11 3.95
CA ASP A 90 -9.33 20.18 5.26
C ASP A 90 -10.06 19.34 6.31
N ARG A 91 -11.40 19.39 6.32
CA ARG A 91 -12.21 18.52 7.18
C ARG A 91 -12.02 17.05 6.83
N TYR A 92 -11.95 16.74 5.53
CA TYR A 92 -11.69 15.39 5.08
C TYR A 92 -10.32 14.86 5.53
N ARG A 93 -9.27 15.68 5.46
CA ARG A 93 -7.95 15.33 6.01
C ARG A 93 -8.04 14.94 7.48
N LYS A 94 -8.65 15.79 8.31
CA LYS A 94 -8.85 15.52 9.74
C LYS A 94 -9.68 14.25 9.98
N TYR A 95 -10.67 13.99 9.14
CA TYR A 95 -11.52 12.80 9.22
C TYR A 95 -10.78 11.50 8.91
N ILE A 96 -9.84 11.49 7.95
CA ILE A 96 -9.00 10.31 7.72
C ILE A 96 -7.96 10.17 8.83
N GLU A 97 -7.33 11.26 9.25
CA GLU A 97 -6.28 11.27 10.28
C GLU A 97 -6.81 10.92 11.68
N SER A 98 -8.07 11.21 12.01
CA SER A 98 -8.67 10.74 13.28
C SER A 98 -8.79 9.22 13.35
N ASN A 99 -8.74 8.55 12.19
CA ASN A 99 -8.81 7.10 12.03
C ASN A 99 -10.02 6.43 12.71
N GLU A 100 -11.06 7.19 13.06
CA GLU A 100 -12.25 6.67 13.75
C GLU A 100 -12.98 5.58 12.93
N ASN A 101 -12.81 5.60 11.61
CA ASN A 101 -13.42 4.65 10.68
C ASN A 101 -12.41 3.64 10.11
N ASN A 102 -11.23 3.49 10.71
CA ASN A 102 -10.13 2.63 10.24
C ASN A 102 -9.56 2.96 8.84
N LEU A 103 -9.98 4.09 8.24
CA LEU A 103 -9.57 4.47 6.89
C LEU A 103 -8.08 4.78 6.77
N LEU A 104 -7.42 5.24 7.85
CA LEU A 104 -5.97 5.47 7.82
C LEU A 104 -5.23 4.15 7.68
N ASN A 105 -5.67 3.11 8.41
CA ASN A 105 -5.08 1.77 8.36
C ASN A 105 -5.27 1.10 6.99
N ASP A 106 -6.37 1.41 6.32
CA ASP A 106 -6.72 0.85 5.00
C ASP A 106 -5.97 1.52 3.83
N LEU A 107 -5.15 2.55 4.08
CA LEU A 107 -4.47 3.29 2.99
C LEU A 107 -3.61 2.39 2.10
N HIS A 108 -3.09 1.29 2.64
CA HIS A 108 -2.32 0.29 1.89
C HIS A 108 -3.08 -0.24 0.65
N GLU A 109 -4.42 -0.30 0.68
CA GLU A 109 -5.26 -0.72 -0.45
C GLU A 109 -5.11 0.18 -1.69
N LEU A 110 -4.69 1.43 -1.49
CA LEU A 110 -4.58 2.43 -2.54
C LEU A 110 -3.26 2.34 -3.33
N SER A 111 -2.33 1.49 -2.90
CA SER A 111 -1.00 1.41 -3.54
C SER A 111 -1.11 1.09 -5.03
N GLY A 112 -0.53 1.99 -5.84
CA GLY A 112 -0.48 1.89 -7.31
C GLY A 112 -1.83 2.00 -8.02
N LYS A 113 -2.92 2.36 -7.33
CA LYS A 113 -4.26 2.41 -7.91
C LYS A 113 -4.56 3.77 -8.56
N LYS A 114 -5.32 3.74 -9.65
CA LYS A 114 -6.02 4.90 -10.21
C LYS A 114 -7.28 5.16 -9.39
N LEU A 115 -7.31 6.29 -8.69
CA LEU A 115 -8.43 6.74 -7.87
C LEU A 115 -9.37 7.63 -8.68
N GLY A 116 -10.59 7.17 -8.92
CA GLY A 116 -11.59 7.85 -9.71
C GLY A 116 -12.36 8.91 -8.90
N CYS A 117 -12.31 10.15 -9.37
CA CYS A 117 -13.06 11.28 -8.81
C CYS A 117 -13.57 12.20 -9.93
N TRP A 118 -14.34 13.23 -9.54
CA TRP A 118 -14.86 14.27 -10.44
C TRP A 118 -14.16 15.62 -10.29
N CYS A 119 -13.35 15.81 -9.23
CA CYS A 119 -12.83 17.13 -8.86
C CYS A 119 -11.66 17.62 -9.71
N LYS A 120 -10.83 16.71 -10.25
CA LYS A 120 -9.67 17.11 -11.05
C LYS A 120 -10.11 17.89 -12.30
N PRO A 121 -9.37 18.94 -12.73
CA PRO A 121 -8.04 19.34 -12.27
C PRO A 121 -8.00 20.21 -10.99
N SER A 122 -9.15 20.63 -10.46
CA SER A 122 -9.22 21.37 -9.20
C SER A 122 -8.77 20.51 -8.00
N PRO A 123 -8.49 21.14 -6.83
CA PRO A 123 -8.17 20.41 -5.60
C PRO A 123 -9.19 19.30 -5.33
N CYS A 124 -8.68 18.11 -5.02
CA CYS A 124 -9.46 16.89 -4.88
C CYS A 124 -9.18 16.25 -3.52
N HIS A 125 -10.20 15.64 -2.90
CA HIS A 125 -9.99 14.89 -1.67
C HIS A 125 -9.09 13.66 -1.87
N GLY A 126 -9.00 13.12 -3.10
CA GLY A 126 -8.03 12.09 -3.46
C GLY A 126 -6.57 12.55 -3.31
N ASP A 127 -6.29 13.85 -3.38
CA ASP A 127 -4.95 14.38 -3.10
C ASP A 127 -4.55 14.16 -1.63
N VAL A 128 -5.51 14.25 -0.71
CA VAL A 128 -5.32 13.94 0.71
C VAL A 128 -4.95 12.47 0.89
N LEU A 129 -5.70 11.55 0.29
CA LEU A 129 -5.41 10.11 0.37
C LEU A 129 -4.01 9.78 -0.13
N ARG A 130 -3.60 10.37 -1.25
CA ARG A 130 -2.26 10.20 -1.81
C ARG A 130 -1.17 10.74 -0.88
N GLU A 131 -1.40 11.91 -0.27
CA GLU A 131 -0.47 12.52 0.67
C GLU A 131 -0.29 11.65 1.93
N LEU A 132 -1.40 11.21 2.52
CA LEU A 132 -1.39 10.35 3.71
C LEU A 132 -0.72 9.01 3.40
N PHE A 133 -1.05 8.39 2.27
CA PHE A 133 -0.38 7.16 1.81
C PHE A 133 1.13 7.33 1.73
N LYS A 134 1.61 8.41 1.09
CA LYS A 134 3.04 8.70 0.99
C LYS A 134 3.68 8.83 2.37
N ARG A 135 2.99 9.47 3.31
CA ARG A 135 3.47 9.65 4.69
C ARG A 135 3.57 8.33 5.45
N GLU A 136 2.57 7.46 5.33
CA GLU A 136 2.57 6.14 5.98
C GLU A 136 3.71 5.27 5.47
N VAL A 137 3.90 5.19 4.15
CA VAL A 137 5.01 4.44 3.54
C VAL A 137 6.38 4.94 4.04
N GLN A 138 6.54 6.26 4.20
CA GLN A 138 7.78 6.85 4.71
C GLN A 138 7.99 6.56 6.21
N GLN A 139 6.93 6.51 7.01
CA GLN A 139 7.03 6.20 8.44
C GLN A 139 7.41 4.72 8.65
N SER A 140 6.79 3.79 7.93
CA SER A 140 7.13 2.36 8.01
C SER A 140 8.60 2.08 7.66
N SER A 141 9.18 2.84 6.74
CA SER A 141 10.61 2.71 6.39
C SER A 141 11.59 3.19 7.47
N LYS A 142 11.14 4.05 8.40
CA LYS A 142 11.98 4.60 9.47
C LYS A 142 11.96 3.76 10.74
N THR A 143 10.82 3.18 11.09
CA THR A 143 10.66 2.36 12.31
C THR A 143 11.45 1.06 12.27
N SER A 144 11.78 0.54 11.07
CA SER A 144 12.60 -0.67 10.92
C SER A 144 14.11 -0.46 11.10
N ASN A 145 14.57 0.78 11.27
CA ASN A 145 15.99 1.14 11.40
C ASN A 145 16.34 1.77 12.77
N SER A 146 15.54 1.54 13.81
CA SER A 146 15.78 2.04 15.17
C SER A 146 15.68 0.94 16.22
#